data_AF-A0A838ADC0-F1
#
_entry.id   AF-A0A838ADC0-F1
#
_cell.length_a   1.000
_cell.length_b   1.000
_cell.length_c   1.000
_cell.angle_alpha   90.00
_cell.angle_beta   90.00
_cell.angle_gamma   90.00
#
_symmetry.space_group_name_H-M   'P 1'
#
loop_
_entity.id
_entity.type
_entity.pdbx_description
1 polymer ?
#
loop_
_entity_poly.entity_id
_entity_poly.type
_entity_poly.pdbx_seq_one_letter_code
_entity_poly.pdbx_strand_id
1 'polypeptide(L)'
;MTTDTTHAHTVFALGRGDQAELLGAFAGYLTPNDLVRLPIGRQVLASTTATDVRDHFARFALAWDVAGLDTFIRACADPHIPDAAPCHADQVADTRRRDVYAFDDGQWYHWSTAGHPQWHHLTLAANSTVIEHPVARSYGTDYVHTRSLDLPHLAAWIMGAATERLARSDVQLSARVHTEPTEDGTTIHLIVHNAHGGDLDWVSTELQSIARACNWTNPCDPGDRRFGWCAPCTDGPIATLPGEIVIVPADLPDE
;
A
#
# COMPACT_ATOMS: atom_id res chain seq x y z
N MET A 1 -7.01 -29.26 30.15
CA MET A 1 -7.87 -28.37 29.35
C MET A 1 -6.99 -27.25 28.84
N THR A 2 -6.43 -27.43 27.65
CA THR A 2 -5.64 -26.42 26.93
C THR A 2 -6.62 -25.45 26.29
N THR A 3 -6.62 -24.20 26.73
CA THR A 3 -7.30 -23.10 26.06
C THR A 3 -6.64 -22.89 24.71
N ASP A 4 -7.23 -23.49 23.68
CA ASP A 4 -6.88 -23.20 22.30
C ASP A 4 -7.22 -21.73 22.07
N THR A 5 -6.20 -20.87 22.06
CA THR A 5 -6.36 -19.46 21.70
C THR A 5 -6.76 -19.44 20.23
N THR A 6 -8.06 -19.42 19.97
CA THR A 6 -8.66 -19.37 18.64
C THR A 6 -7.99 -18.24 17.87
N HIS A 7 -7.15 -18.58 16.91
CA HIS A 7 -6.43 -17.62 16.11
C HIS A 7 -7.47 -16.84 15.29
N ALA A 8 -7.61 -15.54 15.57
CA ALA A 8 -8.60 -14.71 14.92
C ALA A 8 -7.99 -14.07 13.66
N HIS A 9 -8.59 -14.32 12.50
CA HIS A 9 -8.11 -13.83 11.22
C HIS A 9 -8.73 -12.49 10.81
N THR A 10 -9.91 -12.14 11.33
CA THR A 10 -10.51 -10.80 11.12
C THR A 10 -10.91 -10.18 12.46
N VAL A 11 -10.53 -8.91 12.66
CA VAL A 11 -10.82 -8.14 13.88
C VAL A 11 -11.61 -6.89 13.55
N PHE A 12 -12.54 -6.51 14.43
CA PHE A 12 -13.28 -5.25 14.36
C PHE A 12 -12.98 -4.39 15.59
N ALA A 13 -12.74 -3.11 15.36
CA ALA A 13 -12.42 -2.15 16.41
C ALA A 13 -13.01 -0.75 16.14
N LEU A 14 -13.15 0.03 17.21
CA LEU A 14 -13.34 1.48 17.17
C LEU A 14 -12.01 2.17 17.43
N GLY A 15 -11.63 3.09 16.54
CA GLY A 15 -10.32 3.72 16.54
C GLY A 15 -9.22 2.82 15.98
N ARG A 16 -8.00 3.35 16.00
CA ARG A 16 -6.77 2.69 15.56
C ARG A 16 -5.68 2.81 16.64
N GLY A 17 -4.63 2.01 16.52
CA GLY A 17 -3.50 2.05 17.43
C GLY A 17 -3.79 1.45 18.81
N ASP A 18 -2.93 1.81 19.77
CA ASP A 18 -2.94 1.25 21.13
C ASP A 18 -4.19 1.63 21.95
N GLN A 19 -4.95 2.62 21.48
CA GLN A 19 -6.19 3.09 22.14
C GLN A 19 -7.46 2.53 21.48
N ALA A 20 -7.33 1.64 20.48
CA ALA A 20 -8.48 1.06 19.80
C ALA A 20 -9.32 0.18 20.75
N GLU A 21 -10.64 0.38 20.73
CA GLU A 21 -11.59 -0.47 21.45
C GLU A 21 -12.00 -1.63 20.56
N LEU A 22 -11.75 -2.86 21.01
CA LEU A 22 -12.15 -4.06 20.28
C LEU A 22 -13.64 -4.32 20.40
N LEU A 23 -14.27 -4.55 19.25
CA LEU A 23 -15.66 -4.96 19.17
C LEU A 23 -15.79 -6.49 19.17
N GLY A 24 -14.85 -7.17 18.52
CA GLY A 24 -14.80 -8.62 18.44
C GLY A 24 -13.98 -9.08 17.23
N ALA A 25 -13.92 -10.39 17.04
CA ALA A 25 -13.16 -10.99 15.96
C ALA A 25 -13.85 -12.23 15.39
N PHE A 26 -13.36 -12.71 14.26
CA PHE A 26 -13.82 -13.91 13.57
C PHE A 26 -12.63 -14.84 13.31
N ALA A 27 -12.91 -16.14 13.32
CA ALA A 27 -11.87 -17.14 13.11
C ALA A 27 -11.38 -17.14 11.66
N GLY A 28 -12.21 -16.83 10.67
CA GLY A 28 -11.87 -16.73 9.25
C GLY A 28 -11.56 -15.31 8.77
N TYR A 29 -11.10 -15.23 7.52
CA TYR A 29 -10.91 -13.96 6.79
C TYR A 29 -12.25 -13.51 6.19
N LEU A 30 -12.69 -12.31 6.53
CA LEU A 30 -13.84 -11.65 5.92
C LEU A 30 -13.35 -10.55 5.01
N THR A 31 -13.64 -10.65 3.70
CA THR A 31 -13.37 -9.55 2.78
C THR A 31 -14.46 -8.49 2.88
N PRO A 32 -14.23 -7.23 2.46
CA PRO A 32 -15.27 -6.21 2.45
C PRO A 32 -16.50 -6.62 1.61
N ASN A 33 -16.28 -7.39 0.54
CA ASN A 33 -17.35 -7.94 -0.28
C ASN A 33 -18.18 -9.00 0.45
N ASP A 34 -17.59 -9.77 1.37
CA ASP A 34 -18.33 -10.75 2.17
C ASP A 34 -19.23 -10.07 3.21
N LEU A 35 -18.76 -8.97 3.81
CA LEU A 35 -19.56 -8.17 4.76
C LEU A 35 -20.85 -7.67 4.12
N VAL A 36 -20.79 -7.14 2.91
CA VAL A 36 -21.96 -6.56 2.25
C VAL A 36 -22.89 -7.58 1.61
N ARG A 37 -22.58 -8.89 1.65
CA ARG A 37 -23.52 -9.93 1.20
C ARG A 37 -24.79 -9.94 2.04
N LEU A 38 -24.67 -9.65 3.32
CA LEU A 38 -25.81 -9.58 4.24
C LEU A 38 -26.28 -8.14 4.42
N PRO A 39 -27.61 -7.88 4.48
CA PRO A 39 -28.14 -6.55 4.76
C PRO A 39 -27.57 -5.94 6.05
N ILE A 40 -27.35 -6.76 7.08
CA ILE A 40 -26.82 -6.31 8.36
C ILE A 40 -25.34 -5.90 8.28
N GLY A 41 -24.52 -6.55 7.45
CA GLY A 41 -23.14 -6.11 7.24
C GLY A 41 -23.05 -4.81 6.44
N ARG A 42 -24.01 -4.53 5.54
CA ARG A 42 -24.13 -3.20 4.90
C ARG A 42 -24.44 -2.11 5.91
N GLN A 43 -25.29 -2.39 6.91
CA GLN A 43 -25.60 -1.44 7.98
C GLN A 43 -24.38 -1.15 8.86
N VAL A 44 -23.53 -2.15 9.13
CA VAL A 44 -22.23 -1.94 9.80
C VAL A 44 -21.40 -0.92 9.01
N LEU A 45 -21.15 -1.17 7.72
CA LEU A 45 -20.33 -0.27 6.89
C LEU A 45 -20.96 1.10 6.62
N ALA A 46 -22.29 1.22 6.67
CA ALA A 46 -23.01 2.49 6.51
C ALA A 46 -23.13 3.30 7.81
N SER A 47 -22.64 2.78 8.94
CA SER A 47 -22.69 3.46 10.23
C SER A 47 -21.83 4.72 10.20
N THR A 48 -22.33 5.81 10.77
CA THR A 48 -21.63 7.11 10.83
C THR A 48 -21.23 7.49 12.26
N THR A 49 -21.65 6.72 13.25
CA THR A 49 -21.31 6.93 14.66
C THR A 49 -20.83 5.64 15.31
N ALA A 50 -19.97 5.77 16.32
CA ALA A 50 -19.49 4.63 17.10
C ALA A 50 -20.62 3.86 17.83
N THR A 51 -21.73 4.53 18.14
CA THR A 51 -22.91 3.89 18.74
C THR A 51 -23.60 2.98 17.73
N ASP A 52 -23.83 3.47 16.51
CA ASP A 52 -24.44 2.67 15.44
C ASP A 52 -23.56 1.48 15.07
N VAL A 53 -22.24 1.69 15.02
CA VAL A 53 -21.27 0.61 14.80
C VAL A 53 -21.43 -0.49 15.82
N ARG A 54 -21.50 -0.17 17.13
CA ARG A 54 -21.65 -1.19 18.18
C ARG A 54 -22.95 -1.98 18.01
N ASP A 55 -24.08 -1.31 17.78
CA ASP A 55 -25.38 -1.98 17.63
C ASP A 55 -25.45 -2.84 16.36
N HIS A 56 -25.05 -2.29 15.21
CA HIS A 56 -25.05 -3.03 13.96
C HIS A 56 -24.04 -4.18 13.97
N PHE A 57 -22.85 -3.98 14.55
CA PHE A 57 -21.83 -5.03 14.65
C PHE A 57 -22.30 -6.18 15.54
N ALA A 58 -22.90 -5.89 16.69
CA ALA A 58 -23.42 -6.94 17.58
C ALA A 58 -24.48 -7.82 16.88
N ARG A 59 -25.37 -7.19 16.10
CA ARG A 59 -26.38 -7.89 15.29
C ARG A 59 -25.75 -8.68 14.14
N PHE A 60 -24.75 -8.10 13.47
CA PHE A 60 -24.00 -8.76 12.40
C PHE A 60 -23.29 -10.01 12.94
N ALA A 61 -22.53 -9.89 14.04
CA ALA A 61 -21.80 -10.99 14.66
C ALA A 61 -22.73 -12.14 15.06
N LEU A 62 -23.86 -11.83 15.70
CA LEU A 62 -24.86 -12.83 16.05
C LEU A 62 -25.45 -13.52 14.80
N ALA A 63 -25.81 -12.76 13.77
CA ALA A 63 -26.38 -13.31 12.54
C ALA A 63 -25.38 -14.20 11.79
N TRP A 64 -24.11 -13.80 11.75
CA TRP A 64 -23.03 -14.53 11.09
C TRP A 64 -22.74 -15.87 11.78
N ASP A 65 -22.66 -15.85 13.11
CA ASP A 65 -22.43 -17.03 13.96
C ASP A 65 -23.62 -18.01 13.91
N VAL A 66 -24.86 -17.51 14.06
CA VAL A 66 -26.08 -18.34 13.98
C VAL A 66 -26.28 -18.96 12.59
N ALA A 67 -25.87 -18.26 11.53
CA ALA A 67 -25.89 -18.80 10.17
C ALA A 67 -24.81 -19.86 9.93
N GLY A 68 -23.88 -20.07 10.87
CA GLY A 68 -22.77 -21.02 10.76
C GLY A 68 -21.75 -20.62 9.69
N LEU A 69 -21.67 -19.33 9.36
CA LEU A 69 -20.73 -18.83 8.35
C LEU A 69 -19.30 -18.75 8.88
N ASP A 70 -19.15 -18.40 10.17
CA ASP A 70 -17.88 -18.38 10.89
C ASP A 70 -18.12 -18.34 12.41
N THR A 71 -17.09 -18.58 13.21
CA THR A 71 -17.14 -18.51 14.67
C THR A 71 -16.85 -17.10 15.15
N PHE A 72 -17.80 -16.49 15.87
CA PHE A 72 -17.57 -15.20 16.51
C PHE A 72 -16.74 -15.33 17.80
N ILE A 73 -15.65 -14.56 17.89
CA ILE A 73 -14.74 -14.51 19.03
C ILE A 73 -14.94 -13.18 19.76
N ARG A 74 -15.62 -13.23 20.91
CA ARG A 74 -15.95 -12.04 21.70
C ARG A 74 -14.72 -11.38 22.36
N ALA A 75 -13.73 -12.16 22.74
CA ALA A 75 -12.51 -11.67 23.39
C ALA A 75 -11.30 -12.23 22.66
N CYS A 76 -10.59 -11.36 21.93
CA CYS A 76 -9.30 -11.67 21.34
C CYS A 76 -8.21 -11.18 22.32
N ALA A 77 -7.30 -12.05 22.71
CA ALA A 77 -6.15 -11.65 23.52
C ALA A 77 -5.15 -10.91 22.62
N ASP A 78 -4.86 -9.65 22.95
CA ASP A 78 -3.85 -8.82 22.29
C ASP A 78 -3.94 -8.70 20.75
N PRO A 79 -5.09 -8.29 20.19
CA PRO A 79 -5.12 -7.88 18.79
C PRO A 79 -4.47 -6.51 18.66
N HIS A 80 -3.21 -6.53 18.26
CA HIS A 80 -2.52 -5.33 17.82
C HIS A 80 -3.30 -4.68 16.67
N ILE A 81 -3.88 -3.50 16.91
CA ILE A 81 -4.52 -2.67 15.90
C ILE A 81 -3.49 -1.64 15.41
N PRO A 82 -3.10 -1.64 14.12
CA PRO A 82 -2.09 -0.72 13.63
C PRO A 82 -2.49 0.77 13.77
N ASP A 83 -1.60 1.63 14.30
CA ASP A 83 -1.86 3.08 14.56
C ASP A 83 -1.70 4.00 13.33
N ALA A 84 -1.15 3.48 12.23
CA ALA A 84 -0.83 4.19 10.98
C ALA A 84 0.54 4.92 10.94
N ALA A 85 1.55 4.17 10.50
CA ALA A 85 2.34 4.55 9.33
C ALA A 85 2.29 3.37 8.34
N PRO A 86 2.32 3.59 7.02
CA PRO A 86 2.57 2.50 6.08
C PRO A 86 3.87 1.80 6.47
N CYS A 87 3.79 0.51 6.78
CA CYS A 87 4.95 -0.35 7.05
C CYS A 87 5.03 -1.44 5.98
N HIS A 88 6.23 -1.90 5.68
CA HIS A 88 6.40 -2.94 4.67
C HIS A 88 5.83 -4.27 5.18
N ALA A 89 5.29 -5.09 4.26
CA ALA A 89 4.63 -6.36 4.57
C ALA A 89 5.49 -7.34 5.37
N ASP A 90 6.80 -7.33 5.12
CA ASP A 90 7.85 -8.09 5.78
C ASP A 90 8.07 -7.68 7.24
N GLN A 91 7.55 -6.53 7.67
CA GLN A 91 7.60 -6.04 9.04
C GLN A 91 6.42 -6.55 9.90
N VAL A 92 5.44 -7.22 9.29
CA VAL A 92 4.33 -7.86 10.02
C VAL A 92 4.61 -9.35 10.16
N ALA A 93 4.98 -9.78 11.37
CA ALA A 93 5.19 -11.20 11.69
C ALA A 93 3.97 -12.05 11.28
N ASP A 94 4.19 -13.24 10.73
CA ASP A 94 3.12 -14.14 10.26
C ASP A 94 2.04 -14.40 11.33
N THR A 95 2.45 -14.51 12.60
CA THR A 95 1.56 -14.68 13.76
C THR A 95 0.66 -13.47 14.05
N ARG A 96 0.90 -12.34 13.38
CA ARG A 96 0.14 -11.10 13.49
C ARG A 96 -0.64 -10.77 12.21
N ARG A 97 -0.58 -11.61 11.16
CA ARG A 97 -1.34 -11.41 9.92
C ARG A 97 -2.83 -11.66 10.15
N ARG A 98 -3.57 -10.58 10.28
CA ARG A 98 -5.03 -10.55 10.41
C ARG A 98 -5.57 -9.34 9.67
N ASP A 99 -6.78 -9.47 9.14
CA ASP A 99 -7.48 -8.33 8.59
C ASP A 99 -8.14 -7.55 9.72
N VAL A 100 -8.08 -6.22 9.64
CA VAL A 100 -8.63 -5.35 10.68
C VAL A 100 -9.59 -4.36 10.07
N TYR A 101 -10.81 -4.32 10.59
CA TYR A 101 -11.77 -3.27 10.35
C TYR A 101 -11.74 -2.30 11.51
N ALA A 102 -11.40 -1.04 11.23
CA ALA A 102 -11.37 0.02 12.23
C ALA A 102 -12.34 1.13 11.85
N PHE A 103 -13.23 1.49 12.77
CA PHE A 103 -14.09 2.66 12.60
C PHE A 103 -13.47 3.85 13.32
N ASP A 104 -13.04 4.86 12.56
CA ASP A 104 -12.32 6.02 13.08
C ASP A 104 -12.77 7.28 12.34
N ASP A 105 -12.90 8.40 13.07
CA ASP A 105 -13.37 9.69 12.56
C ASP A 105 -14.63 9.61 11.65
N GLY A 106 -15.60 8.78 12.03
CA GLY A 106 -16.86 8.62 11.29
C GLY A 106 -16.75 7.77 10.00
N GLN A 107 -15.61 7.11 9.78
CA GLN A 107 -15.30 6.36 8.56
C GLN A 107 -14.81 4.94 8.89
N TRP A 108 -15.02 4.01 7.95
CA TRP A 108 -14.46 2.67 8.05
C TRP A 108 -13.14 2.56 7.30
N TYR A 109 -12.20 1.86 7.95
CA TYR A 109 -10.91 1.50 7.39
C TYR A 109 -10.73 -0.01 7.45
N HIS A 110 -10.04 -0.56 6.45
CA HIS A 110 -9.70 -1.96 6.33
C HIS A 110 -8.18 -2.11 6.16
N TRP A 111 -7.55 -2.79 7.12
CA TRP A 111 -6.18 -3.26 7.01
C TRP A 111 -6.23 -4.69 6.47
N SER A 112 -5.78 -4.90 5.23
CA SER A 112 -5.65 -6.23 4.66
C SER A 112 -4.23 -6.72 4.85
N THR A 113 -4.05 -7.92 5.40
CA THR A 113 -2.71 -8.53 5.49
C THR A 113 -2.33 -9.39 4.29
N ALA A 114 -3.26 -9.55 3.34
CA ALA A 114 -3.03 -10.30 2.12
C ALA A 114 -2.20 -9.47 1.12
N GLY A 115 -1.08 -10.04 0.69
CA GLY A 115 -0.13 -9.41 -0.25
C GLY A 115 0.65 -8.26 0.40
N HIS A 116 -0.05 -7.14 0.66
CA HIS A 116 0.53 -5.82 0.91
C HIS A 116 -0.19 -5.06 2.04
N PRO A 117 0.21 -5.26 3.31
CA PRO A 117 -0.38 -4.64 4.48
C PRO A 117 -0.43 -3.11 4.39
N GLN A 118 -1.64 -2.58 4.23
CA GLN A 118 -1.94 -1.16 4.27
C GLN A 118 -3.39 -0.93 4.68
N TRP A 119 -3.66 0.26 5.24
CA TRP A 119 -5.02 0.71 5.49
C TRP A 119 -5.70 1.13 4.18
N HIS A 120 -6.97 0.77 4.04
CA HIS A 120 -7.87 1.24 2.98
C HIS A 120 -9.09 1.89 3.61
N HIS A 121 -9.40 3.12 3.24
CA HIS A 121 -10.68 3.75 3.52
C HIS A 121 -11.78 3.06 2.69
N LEU A 122 -12.87 2.68 3.35
CA LEU A 122 -13.98 1.98 2.72
C LEU A 122 -15.11 2.94 2.37
N THR A 123 -15.54 2.92 1.12
CA THR A 123 -16.76 3.60 0.67
C THR A 123 -17.80 2.59 0.23
N LEU A 124 -19.01 2.67 0.78
CA LEU A 124 -20.15 1.87 0.31
C LEU A 124 -20.87 2.60 -0.83
N ALA A 125 -20.81 2.06 -2.04
CA ALA A 125 -21.54 2.59 -3.19
C ALA A 125 -23.04 2.24 -3.12
N ALA A 126 -23.87 3.02 -3.83
CA ALA A 126 -25.33 2.84 -3.83
C ALA A 126 -25.80 1.45 -4.31
N ASN A 127 -24.99 0.77 -5.12
CA ASN A 127 -25.22 -0.59 -5.59
C ASN A 127 -24.77 -1.68 -4.57
N SER A 128 -24.42 -1.30 -3.34
CA SER A 128 -23.88 -2.17 -2.29
C SER A 128 -22.52 -2.79 -2.61
N THR A 129 -21.76 -2.22 -3.56
CA THR A 129 -20.35 -2.55 -3.75
C THR A 129 -19.51 -1.76 -2.74
N VAL A 130 -18.51 -2.41 -2.14
CA VAL A 130 -17.49 -1.70 -1.34
C VAL A 130 -16.34 -1.30 -2.24
N ILE A 131 -15.94 -0.04 -2.15
CA ILE A 131 -14.77 0.50 -2.82
C ILE A 131 -13.70 0.72 -1.75
N GLU A 132 -12.50 0.19 -1.98
CA GLU A 132 -11.35 0.33 -1.09
C GLU A 132 -10.41 1.40 -1.63
N HIS A 133 -10.17 2.45 -0.84
CA HIS A 133 -9.25 3.55 -1.17
C HIS A 133 -8.03 3.49 -0.26
N PRO A 134 -6.82 3.16 -0.75
CA PRO A 134 -5.64 3.08 0.10
C PRO A 134 -5.38 4.40 0.86
N VAL A 135 -5.26 4.34 2.19
CA VAL A 135 -4.98 5.49 3.08
C VAL A 135 -3.54 5.97 2.92
N ALA A 136 -2.61 5.04 2.70
CA ALA A 136 -1.20 5.36 2.45
C ALA A 136 -0.96 6.01 1.07
N ARG A 137 -2.00 6.18 0.24
CA ARG A 137 -1.92 7.00 -0.98
C ARG A 137 -2.15 8.46 -0.64
N SER A 138 -1.11 9.14 -0.17
CA SER A 138 -0.96 10.57 -0.45
C SER A 138 -0.56 10.70 -1.91
N TYR A 139 -1.54 10.81 -2.82
CA TYR A 139 -1.25 11.20 -4.19
C TYR A 139 -0.49 12.51 -4.16
N GLY A 140 0.76 12.48 -4.63
CA GLY A 140 1.54 13.69 -4.83
C GLY A 140 0.75 14.66 -5.70
N THR A 141 1.02 15.96 -5.57
CA THR A 141 0.30 17.02 -6.30
C THR A 141 0.24 16.77 -7.80
N ASP A 142 1.23 16.04 -8.35
CA ASP A 142 1.36 15.77 -9.77
C ASP A 142 0.75 14.43 -10.23
N TYR A 143 0.28 13.56 -9.32
CA TYR A 143 -0.20 12.23 -9.68
C TYR A 143 -1.36 12.26 -10.67
N VAL A 144 -2.28 13.22 -10.54
CA VAL A 144 -3.40 13.38 -11.49
C VAL A 144 -2.89 13.61 -12.91
N HIS A 145 -1.74 14.29 -13.04
CA HIS A 145 -1.11 14.62 -14.31
C HIS A 145 -0.20 13.50 -14.83
N THR A 146 0.39 12.68 -13.94
CA THR A 146 1.36 11.66 -14.34
C THR A 146 0.79 10.23 -14.44
N ARG A 147 -0.36 9.94 -13.82
CA ARG A 147 -0.93 8.58 -13.77
C ARG A 147 -1.26 7.95 -15.12
N SER A 148 -1.49 8.77 -16.14
CA SER A 148 -1.83 8.34 -17.50
C SER A 148 -0.67 8.42 -18.48
N LEU A 149 0.51 8.87 -18.03
CA LEU A 149 1.71 8.86 -18.86
C LEU A 149 2.16 7.41 -19.06
N ASP A 150 2.64 7.11 -20.27
CA ASP A 150 3.41 5.90 -20.47
C ASP A 150 4.76 6.00 -19.72
N LEU A 151 5.46 4.87 -19.60
CA LEU A 151 6.68 4.81 -18.81
C LEU A 151 7.80 5.74 -19.32
N PRO A 152 8.05 5.90 -20.64
CA PRO A 152 9.02 6.88 -21.13
C PRO A 152 8.66 8.34 -20.80
N HIS A 153 7.39 8.74 -20.95
CA HIS A 153 6.96 10.09 -20.61
C HIS A 153 7.02 10.33 -19.09
N LEU A 154 6.69 9.30 -18.30
CA LEU A 154 6.87 9.34 -16.85
C LEU A 154 8.36 9.50 -16.50
N ALA A 155 9.26 8.75 -17.11
CA ALA A 155 10.71 8.87 -16.89
C ALA A 155 11.24 10.28 -17.22
N ALA A 156 10.80 10.87 -18.32
CA ALA A 156 11.15 12.24 -18.70
C ALA A 156 10.69 13.27 -17.65
N TRP A 157 9.47 13.12 -17.14
CA TRP A 157 8.95 13.98 -16.08
C TRP A 157 9.80 13.86 -14.81
N ILE A 158 10.06 12.62 -14.37
CA ILE A 158 10.86 12.32 -13.17
C ILE A 158 12.25 12.94 -13.29
N MET A 159 12.91 12.73 -14.44
CA MET A 159 14.22 13.31 -14.71
C MET A 159 14.19 14.84 -14.68
N GLY A 160 13.13 15.48 -15.21
CA GLY A 160 12.96 16.94 -15.16
C GLY A 160 12.88 17.47 -13.73
N ALA A 161 11.99 16.91 -12.90
CA ALA A 161 11.83 17.33 -11.51
C ALA A 161 13.07 17.06 -10.65
N ALA A 162 13.75 15.94 -10.91
CA ALA A 162 15.00 15.62 -10.23
C ALA A 162 16.14 16.54 -10.68
N THR A 163 16.24 16.88 -11.97
CA THR A 163 17.25 17.83 -12.45
C THR A 163 17.07 19.21 -11.82
N GLU A 164 15.84 19.70 -11.67
CA GLU A 164 15.57 21.00 -11.03
C GLU A 164 16.04 21.04 -9.56
N ARG A 165 15.79 19.96 -8.81
CA ARG A 165 16.17 19.87 -7.39
C ARG A 165 17.64 19.53 -7.18
N LEU A 166 18.24 18.78 -8.10
CA LEU A 166 19.65 18.41 -8.08
C LEU A 166 20.57 19.45 -8.73
N ALA A 167 20.03 20.54 -9.29
CA ALA A 167 20.76 21.61 -9.99
C ALA A 167 21.89 22.29 -9.20
N ARG A 168 22.03 21.96 -7.90
CA ARG A 168 23.10 22.41 -7.01
C ARG A 168 24.40 21.60 -7.16
N SER A 169 24.41 20.55 -7.99
CA SER A 169 25.52 19.62 -8.15
C SER A 169 25.82 19.35 -9.63
N ASP A 170 27.05 18.94 -9.97
CA ASP A 170 27.44 18.50 -11.33
C ASP A 170 26.81 17.14 -11.72
N VAL A 171 25.86 16.66 -10.92
CA VAL A 171 25.14 15.40 -11.11
C VAL A 171 24.22 15.52 -12.31
N GLN A 172 24.28 14.50 -13.16
CA GLN A 172 23.38 14.37 -14.30
C GLN A 172 22.58 13.08 -14.15
N LEU A 173 21.41 13.02 -14.77
CA LEU A 173 20.55 11.85 -14.72
C LEU A 173 20.36 11.27 -16.12
N SER A 174 20.22 9.96 -16.19
CA SER A 174 19.62 9.27 -17.32
C SER A 174 18.62 8.24 -16.80
N ALA A 175 17.81 7.66 -17.67
CA ALA A 175 16.84 6.64 -17.30
C ALA A 175 16.92 5.42 -18.22
N ARG A 176 16.72 4.24 -17.64
CA ARG A 176 16.36 3.02 -18.37
C ARG A 176 14.91 2.68 -18.06
N VAL A 177 14.13 2.48 -19.11
CA VAL A 177 12.71 2.19 -19.03
C VAL A 177 12.48 0.77 -19.54
N HIS A 178 12.14 -0.12 -18.62
CA HIS A 178 11.77 -1.49 -18.91
C HIS A 178 10.28 -1.53 -19.21
N THR A 179 9.93 -1.93 -20.44
CA THR A 179 8.53 -2.04 -20.85
C THR A 179 7.85 -3.30 -20.33
N GLU A 180 8.62 -4.21 -19.75
CA GLU A 180 8.16 -5.44 -19.11
C GLU A 180 8.56 -5.48 -17.62
N PRO A 181 7.87 -6.29 -16.79
CA PRO A 181 8.22 -6.45 -15.39
C PRO A 181 9.66 -6.95 -15.23
N THR A 182 10.45 -6.29 -14.38
CA THR A 182 11.79 -6.74 -13.99
C THR A 182 11.72 -7.63 -12.75
N GLU A 183 12.77 -8.41 -12.48
CA GLU A 183 12.88 -9.21 -11.24
C GLU A 183 12.78 -8.33 -9.97
N ASP A 184 13.26 -7.09 -10.04
CA ASP A 184 13.19 -6.10 -8.96
C ASP A 184 11.81 -5.42 -8.83
N GLY A 185 10.88 -5.74 -9.73
CA GLY A 185 9.56 -5.12 -9.85
C GLY A 185 9.59 -3.67 -10.31
N THR A 186 10.77 -3.13 -10.64
CA THR A 186 11.00 -1.74 -11.01
C THR A 186 10.99 -1.54 -12.52
N THR A 187 10.16 -0.64 -13.04
CA THR A 187 10.07 -0.41 -14.50
C THR A 187 10.87 0.78 -15.01
N ILE A 188 11.23 1.74 -14.15
CA ILE A 188 12.08 2.88 -14.49
C ILE A 188 13.27 2.90 -13.54
N HIS A 189 14.47 2.77 -14.08
CA HIS A 189 15.73 2.88 -13.33
C HIS A 189 16.41 4.19 -13.70
N LEU A 190 16.53 5.12 -12.74
CA LEU A 190 17.42 6.27 -12.92
C LEU A 190 18.87 5.88 -12.69
N ILE A 191 19.72 6.39 -13.56
CA ILE A 191 21.18 6.31 -13.44
C ILE A 191 21.67 7.70 -13.11
N VAL A 192 22.37 7.81 -11.99
CA VAL A 192 23.02 9.04 -11.56
C VAL A 192 24.41 9.08 -12.17
N HIS A 193 24.80 10.19 -12.79
CA HIS A 193 26.13 10.41 -13.38
C HIS A 193 26.89 11.45 -12.58
N ASN A 194 28.21 11.34 -12.56
CA ASN A 194 29.13 12.30 -11.93
C ASN A 194 28.92 12.53 -10.42
N ALA A 195 28.07 11.76 -9.74
CA ALA A 195 27.95 11.83 -8.29
C ALA A 195 29.22 11.31 -7.62
N HIS A 196 29.83 12.11 -6.74
CA HIS A 196 30.98 11.69 -5.96
C HIS A 196 30.52 11.03 -4.66
N GLY A 197 31.39 10.29 -3.98
CA GLY A 197 31.02 9.50 -2.80
C GLY A 197 30.35 10.29 -1.66
N GLY A 198 30.63 11.60 -1.54
CA GLY A 198 29.96 12.48 -0.58
C GLY A 198 28.60 13.01 -1.03
N ASP A 199 28.28 12.93 -2.32
CA ASP A 199 27.03 13.44 -2.90
C ASP A 199 25.94 12.37 -2.95
N LEU A 200 26.31 11.09 -2.93
CA LEU A 200 25.37 9.97 -3.08
C LEU A 200 24.28 9.93 -2.00
N ASP A 201 24.62 10.24 -0.75
CA ASP A 201 23.65 10.29 0.36
C ASP A 201 22.63 11.43 0.17
N TRP A 202 23.09 12.57 -0.34
CA TRP A 202 22.23 13.71 -0.64
C TRP A 202 21.37 13.43 -1.88
N VAL A 203 21.94 12.92 -2.98
CA VAL A 203 21.19 12.53 -4.18
C VAL A 203 20.13 11.48 -3.83
N SER A 204 20.49 10.49 -3.02
CA SER A 204 19.57 9.49 -2.49
C SER A 204 18.41 10.14 -1.75
N THR A 205 18.71 11.05 -0.84
CA THR A 205 17.70 11.75 -0.04
C THR A 205 16.78 12.60 -0.91
N GLU A 206 17.32 13.32 -1.91
CA GLU A 206 16.52 14.13 -2.84
C GLU A 206 15.64 13.25 -3.74
N LEU A 207 16.17 12.19 -4.35
CA LEU A 207 15.38 11.28 -5.18
C LEU A 207 14.28 10.58 -4.38
N GLN A 208 14.56 10.17 -3.14
CA GLN A 208 13.54 9.66 -2.23
C GLN A 208 12.51 10.72 -1.86
N SER A 209 12.93 11.96 -1.63
CA SER A 209 12.02 13.08 -1.36
C SER A 209 11.11 13.39 -2.54
N ILE A 210 11.61 13.33 -3.77
CA ILE A 210 10.83 13.50 -5.01
C ILE A 210 9.85 12.34 -5.17
N ALA A 211 10.31 11.11 -5.03
CA ALA A 211 9.45 9.93 -5.10
C ALA A 211 8.32 10.00 -4.06
N ARG A 212 8.60 10.48 -2.83
CA ARG A 212 7.59 10.73 -1.79
C ARG A 212 6.66 11.90 -2.13
N ALA A 213 7.18 13.01 -2.63
CA ALA A 213 6.40 14.21 -2.93
C ALA A 213 5.46 14.00 -4.12
N CYS A 214 5.89 13.23 -5.12
CA CYS A 214 5.14 13.02 -6.35
C CYS A 214 4.40 11.66 -6.37
N ASN A 215 4.76 10.74 -5.47
CA ASN A 215 4.08 9.46 -5.21
C ASN A 215 3.92 8.56 -6.44
N TRP A 216 4.98 8.38 -7.24
CA TRP A 216 4.96 7.53 -8.45
C TRP A 216 5.10 6.04 -8.19
N THR A 217 5.41 5.67 -6.96
CA THR A 217 5.59 4.30 -6.53
C THR A 217 4.84 4.08 -5.24
N ASN A 218 4.01 3.03 -5.19
CA ASN A 218 3.51 2.56 -3.92
C ASN A 218 4.57 1.62 -3.32
N PRO A 219 5.31 2.01 -2.26
CA PRO A 219 6.34 1.14 -1.67
C PRO A 219 5.74 -0.14 -1.07
N CYS A 220 4.43 -0.15 -0.84
CA CYS A 220 3.70 -1.28 -0.31
C CYS A 220 3.15 -2.19 -1.41
N ASP A 221 3.03 -1.77 -2.67
CA ASP A 221 2.54 -2.59 -3.80
C ASP A 221 3.68 -2.86 -4.80
N PRO A 222 4.25 -4.08 -4.83
CA PRO A 222 5.27 -4.49 -5.78
C PRO A 222 4.84 -4.35 -7.24
N GLY A 223 3.55 -4.42 -7.55
CA GLY A 223 3.02 -4.20 -8.90
C GLY A 223 2.96 -2.72 -9.31
N ASP A 224 3.19 -1.81 -8.37
CA ASP A 224 3.18 -0.35 -8.56
C ASP A 224 4.55 0.26 -8.15
N ARG A 225 5.62 -0.55 -8.19
CA ARG A 225 7.02 -0.09 -8.10
C ARG A 225 7.48 0.41 -9.48
N ARG A 226 6.97 1.55 -9.91
CA ARG A 226 7.34 2.11 -11.22
C ARG A 226 8.75 2.70 -11.31
N PHE A 227 9.42 2.91 -10.18
CA PHE A 227 10.64 3.70 -10.12
C PHE A 227 11.62 3.19 -9.06
N GLY A 228 12.89 3.16 -9.44
CA GLY A 228 14.06 2.98 -8.58
C GLY A 228 15.24 3.76 -9.16
N TRP A 229 16.34 3.82 -8.42
CA TRP A 229 17.54 4.49 -8.90
C TRP A 229 18.79 3.75 -8.41
N CYS A 230 19.86 3.87 -9.18
CA CYS A 230 21.18 3.41 -8.79
C CYS A 230 22.24 4.49 -9.08
N ALA A 231 23.27 4.51 -8.23
CA ALA A 231 24.53 5.14 -8.60
C ALA A 231 25.12 4.34 -9.78
N PRO A 232 25.93 4.97 -10.64
CA PRO A 232 26.35 4.31 -11.86
C PRO A 232 27.24 3.11 -11.49
N CYS A 233 26.73 1.90 -11.72
CA CYS A 233 27.57 0.71 -11.84
C CYS A 233 28.18 0.72 -13.23
N THR A 234 29.49 0.63 -13.32
CA THR A 234 30.26 0.55 -14.57
C THR A 234 29.97 -0.70 -15.41
N ASP A 235 29.14 -1.63 -14.92
CA ASP A 235 29.04 -2.99 -15.45
C ASP A 235 27.66 -3.35 -16.04
N GLY A 236 26.88 -2.35 -16.49
CA GLY A 236 25.66 -2.60 -17.26
C GLY A 236 25.92 -2.80 -18.76
N PRO A 237 25.25 -3.73 -19.47
CA PRO A 237 25.54 -4.06 -20.87
C PRO A 237 25.25 -2.95 -21.89
N ILE A 238 24.62 -1.85 -21.49
CA ILE A 238 24.32 -0.69 -22.34
C ILE A 238 24.84 0.59 -21.66
N ALA A 239 25.92 1.18 -22.13
CA ALA A 239 26.36 2.48 -21.65
C ALA A 239 25.27 3.53 -21.94
N THR A 240 24.66 4.09 -20.90
CA THR A 240 23.64 5.14 -21.03
C THR A 240 24.33 6.50 -20.85
N LEU A 241 24.15 7.43 -21.80
CA LEU A 241 24.75 8.77 -21.68
C LEU A 241 23.91 9.68 -20.76
N PRO A 242 24.53 10.71 -20.15
CA PRO A 242 23.79 11.69 -19.39
C PRO A 242 22.67 12.35 -20.19
N GLY A 243 21.47 12.44 -19.60
CA GLY A 243 20.27 13.00 -20.23
C GLY A 243 19.49 12.02 -21.11
N GLU A 244 19.99 10.81 -21.35
CA GLU A 244 19.29 9.83 -22.19
C GLU A 244 18.16 9.11 -21.44
N ILE A 245 17.13 8.73 -22.21
CA ILE A 245 16.10 7.77 -21.81
C ILE A 245 16.22 6.58 -22.75
N VAL A 246 16.68 5.44 -22.24
CA VAL A 246 16.82 4.21 -23.00
C VAL A 246 15.64 3.31 -22.72
N ILE A 247 14.91 2.94 -23.77
CA ILE A 247 13.84 1.94 -23.68
C ILE A 247 14.49 0.57 -23.84
N VAL A 248 14.39 -0.24 -22.79
CA VAL A 248 14.91 -1.62 -22.76
C VAL A 248 13.74 -2.54 -23.11
N PRO A 249 13.71 -3.13 -24.33
CA PRO A 249 12.72 -4.15 -24.66
C PRO A 249 12.95 -5.39 -23.80
N ALA A 250 11.94 -6.26 -23.73
CA ALA A 250 12.06 -7.59 -23.16
C ALA A 250 13.33 -8.27 -23.66
N ASP A 251 14.07 -8.95 -22.77
CA ASP A 251 15.10 -9.88 -23.21
C ASP A 251 14.44 -10.85 -24.20
N LEU A 252 14.85 -10.80 -25.46
CA LEU A 252 14.57 -11.91 -26.36
C LEU A 252 15.25 -13.11 -25.73
N PRO A 253 14.55 -14.24 -25.52
CA PRO A 253 15.21 -15.44 -25.03
C PRO A 253 16.39 -15.73 -25.95
N ASP A 254 17.58 -15.84 -25.38
CA ASP A 254 18.82 -16.17 -26.08
C ASP A 254 18.56 -17.34 -27.05
N GLU A 255 18.71 -17.10 -28.36
CA GLU A 255 18.83 -18.17 -29.37
C GLU A 255 20.23 -18.79 -29.35
#